data_AF-A0A956L6R5-F1
#
_entry.id   AF-A0A956L6R5-F1
#
_cell.length_a   1.000
_cell.length_b   1.000
_cell.length_c   1.000
_cell.angle_alpha   90.00
_cell.angle_beta   90.00
_cell.angle_gamma   90.00
#
_symmetry.space_group_name_H-M   'P 1'
#
loop_
_entity.id
_entity.type
_entity.pdbx_description
1 polymer ?
#
loop_
_entity_poly.entity_id
_entity_poly.type
_entity_poly.pdbx_seq_one_letter_code
_entity_poly.pdbx_strand_id
1 'polypeptide(L)'
;MSLLPLLVARTQPSDEPSLHPYGEMEALARWYTEEGGFLDWARRAARGSTERGFGRGIQAIVHAVDEVRRDLDRRFARGLCAWTEAGQPATQVLPIARAVERVAARFLEGAPDRRLLVLLLDGMAWMQAVQLLHDLDMRGWAPLDWHSVREHRVGEGLYPAMLAGLPTVTEVSRSAFFGGAMPEPGKRLDTQKDPDLWAAHRSALPLVPAHDRPRLLLRAEGHTKAGGASPEALSLVADPERRLVAVVVNAIDDSLKASHALRVRWAAEAIKSLPELLDQARDHGRAVLLASDHGHVTSDLLTRRAPRTTGGGARWRPWPSPEDPVDDDEVALPAKKGQVYAPRGAHGVVLLADDTTCYAGSTHAGQHGGASLSEVVAPCVLVGHDDNAHQRFEHDREQRLRRPVEPEWWHSMIRPPREDEEAASAPAPTTPPRRKPKPVDDRQLGLPTIPVEPPAPPAPVPAPKSVASPFGASELLAARVPDAGLRQQVAEAVDLLISRGGVMSTEAFAAALGLRSFRVNGYVSAFSEILNIDGYEVLRLDHSSKQIHLDREKLAQLFEVKA
;
A
#
# COMPACT_ATOMS: atom_id res chain seq x y z
N MET A 1 20.41 -5.75 -14.09
CA MET A 1 21.04 -4.62 -13.37
C MET A 1 20.22 -3.31 -13.47
N SER A 2 18.90 -3.32 -13.69
CA SER A 2 18.14 -2.10 -14.06
C SER A 2 17.13 -1.58 -13.03
N LEU A 3 17.01 -2.19 -11.84
CA LEU A 3 16.13 -1.70 -10.75
C LEU A 3 16.79 -0.61 -9.87
N LEU A 4 18.13 -0.47 -9.98
CA LEU A 4 18.96 0.33 -9.07
C LEU A 4 18.68 1.83 -9.08
N PRO A 5 18.69 2.54 -10.23
CA PRO A 5 18.43 3.98 -10.24
C PRO A 5 16.95 4.30 -10.01
N LEU A 6 16.06 3.37 -10.36
CA LEU A 6 14.60 3.53 -10.26
C LEU A 6 14.12 3.51 -8.81
N LEU A 7 14.65 2.61 -7.99
CA LEU A 7 14.36 2.55 -6.55
C LEU A 7 14.93 3.77 -5.79
N VAL A 8 15.98 4.42 -6.28
CA VAL A 8 16.56 5.63 -5.66
C VAL A 8 15.93 6.92 -6.22
N ALA A 9 15.57 6.96 -7.51
CA ALA A 9 14.97 8.13 -8.16
C ALA A 9 13.47 8.27 -7.91
N ARG A 10 12.74 7.19 -7.57
CA ARG A 10 11.30 7.21 -7.24
C ARG A 10 10.98 7.07 -5.74
N THR A 11 12.00 7.00 -4.89
CA THR A 11 11.85 7.03 -3.42
C THR A 11 11.74 8.43 -2.86
N GLN A 12 11.97 9.47 -3.66
CA GLN A 12 11.65 10.83 -3.25
C GLN A 12 10.22 11.15 -3.69
N PRO A 13 9.30 11.42 -2.74
CA PRO A 13 8.02 12.03 -3.08
C PRO A 13 8.31 13.31 -3.88
N SER A 14 7.40 13.69 -4.78
CA SER A 14 7.48 15.01 -5.41
C SER A 14 7.60 16.08 -4.33
N ASP A 15 8.67 16.89 -4.39
CA ASP A 15 8.86 18.10 -3.58
C ASP A 15 7.82 19.17 -3.98
N GLU A 16 6.53 18.85 -3.85
CA GLU A 16 5.49 19.88 -3.95
C GLU A 16 5.59 20.71 -2.67
N PRO A 17 5.88 22.02 -2.77
CA PRO A 17 5.99 22.86 -1.60
C PRO A 17 4.65 22.87 -0.86
N SER A 18 4.62 22.24 0.31
CA SER A 18 3.44 22.30 1.17
C SER A 18 3.36 23.67 1.83
N LEU A 19 2.15 24.22 1.87
CA LEU A 19 1.82 25.46 2.56
C LEU A 19 1.85 25.32 4.09
N HIS A 20 1.97 24.09 4.62
CA HIS A 20 1.92 23.82 6.05
C HIS A 20 3.10 22.98 6.54
N PRO A 21 3.56 23.16 7.81
CA PRO A 21 4.77 22.51 8.33
C PRO A 21 4.73 20.97 8.39
N TYR A 22 3.57 20.36 8.14
CA TYR A 22 3.35 18.92 8.17
C TYR A 22 2.97 18.31 6.81
N GLY A 23 2.93 19.07 5.72
CA GLY A 23 2.51 18.50 4.43
C GLY A 23 3.48 17.48 3.86
N GLU A 24 4.77 17.54 4.23
CA GLU A 24 5.71 16.46 3.89
C GLU A 24 5.29 15.14 4.55
N MET A 25 4.79 15.17 5.80
CA MET A 25 4.26 13.99 6.47
C MET A 25 3.03 13.43 5.73
N GLU A 26 2.11 14.30 5.30
CA GLU A 26 0.91 13.89 4.55
C GLU A 26 1.29 13.26 3.19
N ALA A 27 2.24 13.87 2.47
CA ALA A 27 2.76 13.35 1.21
C ALA A 27 3.47 12.00 1.39
N LEU A 28 4.31 11.86 2.43
CA LEU A 28 4.98 10.61 2.76
C LEU A 28 3.99 9.52 3.20
N ALA A 29 2.94 9.87 3.94
CA ALA A 29 1.89 8.94 4.33
C ALA A 29 1.16 8.39 3.10
N ARG A 30 0.76 9.26 2.16
CA ARG A 30 0.18 8.86 0.87
C ARG A 30 1.14 7.97 0.09
N TRP A 31 2.37 8.43 -0.13
CA TRP A 31 3.40 7.68 -0.84
C TRP A 31 3.59 6.29 -0.23
N TYR A 32 3.56 6.17 1.10
CA TYR A 32 3.75 4.88 1.74
C TYR A 32 2.62 3.89 1.43
N THR A 33 1.37 4.36 1.30
CA THR A 33 0.23 3.52 0.90
C THR A 33 0.27 3.07 -0.56
N GLU A 34 0.91 3.84 -1.45
CA GLU A 34 0.96 3.58 -2.89
C GLU A 34 2.24 2.84 -3.29
N GLU A 35 3.36 3.16 -2.66
CA GLU A 35 4.72 2.77 -3.05
C GLU A 35 5.46 2.07 -1.91
N GLY A 36 5.41 2.63 -0.70
CA GLY A 36 6.23 2.21 0.43
C GLY A 36 5.98 0.78 0.92
N GLY A 37 4.72 0.33 0.93
CA GLY A 37 4.38 -1.06 1.25
C GLY A 37 5.02 -2.08 0.29
N PHE A 38 5.06 -1.76 -1.01
CA PHE A 38 5.73 -2.58 -2.02
C PHE A 38 7.25 -2.50 -1.89
N LEU A 39 7.80 -1.31 -1.60
CA LEU A 39 9.22 -1.13 -1.35
C LEU A 39 9.70 -2.00 -0.18
N ASP A 40 8.99 -1.98 0.94
CA ASP A 40 9.31 -2.78 2.10
C ASP A 40 9.21 -4.28 1.76
N TRP A 41 8.20 -4.69 0.98
CA TRP A 41 8.08 -6.07 0.52
C TRP A 41 9.29 -6.49 -0.33
N ALA A 42 9.69 -5.68 -1.31
CA ALA A 42 10.86 -5.94 -2.14
C ALA A 42 12.15 -6.01 -1.32
N ARG A 43 12.38 -5.05 -0.40
CA ARG A 43 13.54 -5.04 0.51
C ARG A 43 13.61 -6.35 1.28
N ARG A 44 12.52 -6.76 1.94
CA ARG A 44 12.48 -8.00 2.72
C ARG A 44 12.68 -9.25 1.86
N ALA A 45 12.10 -9.28 0.66
CA ALA A 45 12.24 -10.41 -0.26
C ALA A 45 13.69 -10.57 -0.76
N ALA A 46 14.36 -9.46 -1.05
CA ALA A 46 15.72 -9.41 -1.59
C ALA A 46 16.82 -9.69 -0.56
N ARG A 47 16.54 -9.60 0.75
CA ARG A 47 17.49 -10.00 1.80
C ARG A 47 17.77 -11.50 1.75
N GLY A 48 19.06 -11.85 1.73
CA GLY A 48 19.54 -13.23 1.61
C GLY A 48 21.07 -13.35 1.63
N SER A 49 21.60 -14.52 1.27
CA SER A 49 23.03 -14.85 1.37
C SER A 49 23.93 -13.98 0.47
N THR A 50 25.10 -13.59 1.00
CA THR A 50 26.16 -12.81 0.33
C THR A 50 27.33 -13.68 -0.15
N GLU A 51 27.22 -15.01 -0.09
CA GLU A 51 28.32 -15.92 -0.43
C GLU A 51 28.76 -15.79 -1.90
N ARG A 52 27.80 -15.56 -2.81
CA ARG A 52 28.07 -15.43 -4.26
C ARG A 52 28.07 -13.97 -4.70
N GLY A 53 28.79 -13.68 -5.80
CA GLY A 53 28.90 -12.33 -6.36
C GLY A 53 27.55 -11.67 -6.65
N PHE A 54 26.58 -12.43 -7.17
CA PHE A 54 25.22 -11.94 -7.38
C PHE A 54 24.53 -11.52 -6.07
N GLY A 55 24.62 -12.34 -5.02
CA GLY A 55 24.05 -12.04 -3.71
C GLY A 55 24.65 -10.79 -3.07
N ARG A 56 25.97 -10.59 -3.19
CA ARG A 56 26.63 -9.33 -2.75
C ARG A 56 26.10 -8.11 -3.48
N GLY A 57 25.93 -8.22 -4.81
CA GLY A 57 25.34 -7.16 -5.61
C GLY A 57 23.93 -6.80 -5.13
N ILE A 58 23.08 -7.79 -4.89
CA ILE A 58 21.72 -7.56 -4.37
C ILE A 58 21.76 -6.91 -2.98
N GLN A 59 22.59 -7.38 -2.04
CA GLN A 59 22.63 -6.77 -0.71
C GLN A 59 23.16 -5.33 -0.74
N ALA A 60 24.12 -4.99 -1.62
CA ALA A 60 24.57 -3.62 -1.78
C ALA A 60 23.43 -2.67 -2.21
N ILE A 61 22.51 -3.16 -3.05
CA ILE A 61 21.30 -2.42 -3.45
C ILE A 61 20.36 -2.26 -2.26
N VAL A 62 20.08 -3.35 -1.54
CA VAL A 62 19.20 -3.33 -0.37
C VAL A 62 19.72 -2.33 0.67
N HIS A 63 21.03 -2.29 0.92
CA HIS A 63 21.64 -1.33 1.83
C HIS A 63 21.46 0.13 1.37
N ALA A 64 21.66 0.43 0.09
CA ALA A 64 21.43 1.78 -0.43
C ALA A 64 19.95 2.21 -0.29
N VAL A 65 19.02 1.28 -0.51
CA VAL A 65 17.59 1.52 -0.30
C VAL A 65 17.26 1.70 1.18
N ASP A 66 17.90 0.95 2.08
CA ASP A 66 17.74 1.09 3.52
C ASP A 66 18.13 2.49 4.02
N GLU A 67 19.20 3.07 3.49
CA GLU A 67 19.62 4.44 3.82
C GLU A 67 18.57 5.48 3.41
N VAL A 68 18.05 5.39 2.19
CA VAL A 68 16.98 6.28 1.71
C VAL A 68 15.72 6.09 2.55
N ARG A 69 15.37 4.85 2.87
CA ARG A 69 14.20 4.55 3.69
C ARG A 69 14.31 5.17 5.08
N ARG A 70 15.47 5.05 5.72
CA ARG A 70 15.74 5.63 7.03
C ARG A 70 15.56 7.15 7.04
N ASP A 71 16.01 7.83 5.99
CA ASP A 71 15.82 9.28 5.83
C ASP A 71 14.33 9.67 5.70
N LEU A 72 13.58 8.95 4.85
CA LEU A 72 12.13 9.15 4.69
C LEU A 72 11.37 8.98 6.01
N ASP A 73 11.73 7.97 6.80
CA ASP A 73 11.15 7.75 8.12
C ASP A 73 11.39 8.92 9.08
N ARG A 74 12.63 9.41 9.13
CA ARG A 74 12.98 10.55 9.99
C ARG A 74 12.31 11.85 9.55
N ARG A 75 12.17 12.09 8.24
CA ARG A 75 11.41 13.24 7.70
C ARG A 75 9.93 13.15 8.06
N PHE A 76 9.33 11.98 7.85
CA PHE A 76 7.94 11.72 8.25
C PHE A 76 7.73 11.95 9.76
N ALA A 77 8.59 11.38 10.61
CA ALA A 77 8.48 11.51 12.06
C ALA A 77 8.59 12.97 12.56
N ARG A 78 9.45 13.77 11.93
CA ARG A 78 9.53 15.23 12.21
C ARG A 78 8.22 15.94 11.83
N GLY A 79 7.69 15.68 10.63
CA GLY A 79 6.41 16.24 10.20
C GLY A 79 5.22 15.76 11.03
N LEU A 80 5.29 14.55 11.62
CA LEU A 80 4.28 14.02 12.54
C LEU A 80 4.17 14.86 13.82
N CYS A 81 5.29 15.44 14.30
CA CYS A 81 5.28 16.39 15.41
C CYS A 81 4.50 17.65 15.05
N ALA A 82 4.81 18.26 13.90
CA ALA A 82 4.11 19.44 13.40
C ALA A 82 2.60 19.18 13.14
N TRP A 83 2.24 17.99 12.66
CA TRP A 83 0.84 17.60 12.47
C TRP A 83 0.09 17.47 13.80
N THR A 84 0.77 16.92 14.81
CA THR A 84 0.23 16.82 16.17
C THR A 84 0.02 18.21 16.77
N GLU A 85 0.98 19.12 16.63
CA GLU A 85 0.86 20.52 17.07
C GLU A 85 -0.32 21.24 16.41
N ALA A 86 -0.50 21.03 15.10
CA ALA A 86 -1.61 21.56 14.31
C ALA A 86 -2.99 20.95 14.67
N GLY A 87 -3.04 20.01 15.61
CA GLY A 87 -4.28 19.43 16.12
C GLY A 87 -4.79 18.23 15.33
N GLN A 88 -3.91 17.55 14.61
CA GLN A 88 -4.21 16.32 13.86
C GLN A 88 -5.33 16.50 12.82
N PRO A 89 -5.18 17.45 11.86
CA PRO A 89 -6.15 17.64 10.80
C PRO A 89 -6.39 16.33 10.01
N ALA A 90 -7.66 16.08 9.68
CA ALA A 90 -8.13 14.81 9.12
C ALA A 90 -8.58 14.91 7.65
N THR A 91 -7.96 15.83 6.89
CA THR A 91 -8.33 16.12 5.49
C THR A 91 -7.51 15.31 4.50
N GLN A 92 -6.18 15.32 4.63
CA GLN A 92 -5.27 14.58 3.73
C GLN A 92 -4.93 13.19 4.27
N VAL A 93 -4.93 13.04 5.60
CA VAL A 93 -4.68 11.79 6.32
C VAL A 93 -5.82 11.50 7.29
N LEU A 94 -5.95 10.26 7.74
CA LEU A 94 -7.04 9.81 8.61
C LEU A 94 -6.50 9.44 10.00
N PRO A 95 -6.70 10.25 11.07
CA PRO A 95 -6.43 9.79 12.42
C PRO A 95 -7.24 8.53 12.74
N ILE A 96 -6.63 7.51 13.34
CA ILE A 96 -7.29 6.22 13.63
C ILE A 96 -8.58 6.38 14.45
N ALA A 97 -8.62 7.34 15.38
CA ALA A 97 -9.80 7.64 16.19
C ALA A 97 -11.01 8.08 15.36
N ARG A 98 -10.80 8.53 14.12
CA ARG A 98 -11.85 8.99 13.19
C ARG A 98 -12.18 7.95 12.13
N ALA A 99 -11.51 6.80 12.10
CA ALA A 99 -11.67 5.81 11.04
C ALA A 99 -13.08 5.24 10.96
N VAL A 100 -13.68 4.89 12.09
CA VAL A 100 -15.04 4.35 12.15
C VAL A 100 -16.06 5.39 11.69
N GLU A 101 -15.91 6.65 12.13
CA GLU A 101 -16.77 7.75 11.70
C GLU A 101 -16.64 8.06 10.21
N ARG A 102 -15.40 8.16 9.71
CA ARG A 102 -15.11 8.62 8.35
C ARG A 102 -15.29 7.53 7.31
N VAL A 103 -15.11 6.26 7.67
CA VAL A 103 -15.15 5.13 6.73
C VAL A 103 -16.35 4.24 6.99
N ALA A 104 -16.43 3.58 8.16
CA ALA A 104 -17.47 2.58 8.42
C ALA A 104 -18.88 3.20 8.45
N ALA A 105 -19.06 4.31 9.15
CA ALA A 105 -20.35 4.99 9.24
C ALA A 105 -20.76 5.59 7.88
N ARG A 106 -19.86 6.33 7.21
CA ARG A 106 -20.13 6.90 5.88
C ARG A 106 -20.45 5.84 4.82
N PHE A 107 -19.76 4.70 4.85
CA PHE A 107 -20.09 3.57 3.98
C PHE A 107 -21.53 3.08 4.22
N LEU A 108 -21.92 2.86 5.48
CA LEU A 108 -23.26 2.39 5.83
C LEU A 108 -24.36 3.45 5.65
N GLU A 109 -24.05 4.73 5.68
CA GLU A 109 -24.99 5.82 5.41
C GLU A 109 -25.40 5.90 3.93
N GLY A 110 -24.54 5.44 3.01
CA GLY A 110 -24.80 5.57 1.57
C GLY A 110 -26.01 4.78 1.06
N ALA A 111 -26.36 3.66 1.71
CA ALA A 111 -27.61 2.93 1.41
C ALA A 111 -28.04 2.03 2.59
N PRO A 112 -29.37 1.86 2.83
CA PRO A 112 -29.89 1.11 3.98
C PRO A 112 -29.61 -0.40 3.93
N ASP A 113 -29.41 -0.96 2.74
CA ASP A 113 -29.11 -2.38 2.52
C ASP A 113 -27.61 -2.71 2.65
N ARG A 114 -26.74 -1.70 2.67
CA ARG A 114 -25.30 -1.91 2.92
C ARG A 114 -25.06 -2.55 4.27
N ARG A 115 -24.14 -3.51 4.28
CA ARG A 115 -23.69 -4.26 5.45
C ARG A 115 -22.16 -4.31 5.45
N LEU A 116 -21.58 -4.24 6.63
CA LEU A 116 -20.15 -4.13 6.83
C LEU A 116 -19.68 -5.10 7.91
N LEU A 117 -18.61 -5.82 7.60
CA LEU A 117 -17.77 -6.53 8.56
C LEU A 117 -16.47 -5.74 8.73
N VAL A 118 -16.19 -5.26 9.93
CA VAL A 118 -14.91 -4.64 10.28
C VAL A 118 -13.98 -5.74 10.78
N LEU A 119 -12.89 -5.98 10.04
CA LEU A 119 -11.80 -6.85 10.46
C LEU A 119 -10.62 -5.97 10.85
N LEU A 120 -10.35 -5.90 12.16
CA LEU A 120 -9.14 -5.24 12.65
C LEU A 120 -8.02 -6.28 12.78
N LEU A 121 -7.03 -6.21 11.89
CA LEU A 121 -5.85 -7.06 11.89
C LEU A 121 -4.74 -6.41 12.72
N ASP A 122 -4.49 -6.95 13.91
CA ASP A 122 -3.56 -6.42 14.91
C ASP A 122 -2.11 -6.47 14.38
N GLY A 123 -1.43 -5.32 14.30
CA GLY A 123 -0.03 -5.21 13.89
C GLY A 123 0.26 -5.32 12.38
N MET A 124 -0.74 -5.11 11.51
CA MET A 124 -0.59 -5.21 10.04
C MET A 124 0.03 -3.94 9.44
N ALA A 125 1.27 -4.00 8.95
CA ALA A 125 1.86 -2.93 8.16
C ALA A 125 1.43 -3.01 6.68
N TRP A 126 1.70 -1.95 5.91
CA TRP A 126 1.36 -1.91 4.48
C TRP A 126 2.05 -3.00 3.66
N MET A 127 3.23 -3.47 4.06
CA MET A 127 3.89 -4.63 3.43
C MET A 127 2.99 -5.87 3.43
N GLN A 128 2.30 -6.15 4.55
CA GLN A 128 1.38 -7.28 4.66
C GLN A 128 0.07 -6.98 3.94
N ALA A 129 -0.42 -5.75 3.99
CA ALA A 129 -1.65 -5.36 3.32
C ALA A 129 -1.55 -5.51 1.79
N VAL A 130 -0.46 -5.09 1.16
CA VAL A 130 -0.30 -5.23 -0.31
C VAL A 130 -0.23 -6.70 -0.72
N GLN A 131 0.42 -7.55 0.07
CA GLN A 131 0.44 -9.00 -0.15
C GLN A 131 -0.97 -9.61 -0.01
N LEU A 132 -1.70 -9.21 1.04
CA LEU A 132 -3.05 -9.70 1.29
C LEU A 132 -4.02 -9.25 0.20
N LEU A 133 -3.97 -7.99 -0.22
CA LEU A 133 -4.83 -7.47 -1.29
C LEU A 133 -4.57 -8.18 -2.62
N HIS A 134 -3.31 -8.53 -2.92
CA HIS A 134 -2.96 -9.34 -4.10
C HIS A 134 -3.58 -10.74 -4.04
N ASP A 135 -3.48 -11.41 -2.90
CA ASP A 135 -4.06 -12.75 -2.72
C ASP A 135 -5.60 -12.72 -2.72
N LEU A 136 -6.21 -11.68 -2.13
CA LEU A 136 -7.65 -11.46 -2.16
C LEU A 136 -8.17 -11.25 -3.58
N ASP A 137 -7.43 -10.54 -4.44
CA ASP A 137 -7.79 -10.35 -5.84
C ASP A 137 -7.96 -11.67 -6.58
N MET A 138 -7.11 -12.66 -6.28
CA MET A 138 -7.20 -14.01 -6.84
C MET A 138 -8.45 -14.78 -6.39
N ARG A 139 -9.12 -14.33 -5.33
CA ARG A 139 -10.32 -14.95 -4.72
C ARG A 139 -11.60 -14.17 -5.01
N GLY A 140 -11.57 -13.22 -5.95
CA GLY A 140 -12.73 -12.39 -6.27
C GLY A 140 -12.96 -11.23 -5.31
N TRP A 141 -12.13 -11.07 -4.28
CA TRP A 141 -12.18 -9.92 -3.36
C TRP A 141 -11.33 -8.77 -3.89
N ALA A 142 -11.82 -7.52 -3.80
CA ALA A 142 -11.07 -6.36 -4.28
C ALA A 142 -11.42 -5.11 -3.49
N PRO A 143 -10.52 -4.10 -3.47
CA PRO A 143 -10.87 -2.77 -2.98
C PRO A 143 -12.11 -2.21 -3.67
N LEU A 144 -12.94 -1.50 -2.90
CA LEU A 144 -14.06 -0.73 -3.42
C LEU A 144 -13.57 0.63 -3.97
N ASP A 145 -14.27 1.15 -4.97
CA ASP A 145 -14.11 2.51 -5.49
C ASP A 145 -14.66 3.59 -4.55
N TRP A 146 -15.22 3.20 -3.40
CA TRP A 146 -15.80 4.09 -2.41
C TRP A 146 -14.90 5.30 -2.05
N HIS A 147 -13.58 5.08 -1.90
CA HIS A 147 -12.63 6.16 -1.58
C HIS A 147 -12.41 7.15 -2.76
N SER A 148 -12.73 6.75 -3.98
CA SER A 148 -12.64 7.63 -5.15
C SER A 148 -13.77 8.69 -5.19
N VAL A 149 -14.77 8.58 -4.33
CA VAL A 149 -15.92 9.50 -4.27
C VAL A 149 -15.59 10.70 -3.37
N ARG A 150 -15.74 11.91 -3.91
CA ARG A 150 -15.25 13.17 -3.31
C ARG A 150 -15.84 13.42 -1.91
N GLU A 151 -17.08 13.04 -1.69
CA GLU A 151 -17.87 13.25 -0.47
C GLU A 151 -17.26 12.54 0.74
N HIS A 152 -16.54 11.45 0.51
CA HIS A 152 -16.00 10.59 1.56
C HIS A 152 -14.47 10.41 1.49
N ARG A 153 -13.85 10.88 0.39
CA ARG A 153 -12.41 10.81 0.16
C ARG A 153 -11.61 11.48 1.29
N VAL A 154 -10.47 10.89 1.62
CA VAL A 154 -9.44 11.43 2.52
C VAL A 154 -8.13 11.52 1.74
N GLY A 155 -7.66 12.74 1.52
CA GLY A 155 -6.52 13.02 0.65
C GLY A 155 -6.75 12.62 -0.81
N GLU A 156 -5.70 12.67 -1.62
CA GLU A 156 -5.78 12.34 -3.06
C GLU A 156 -5.23 10.95 -3.41
N GLY A 157 -4.90 10.15 -2.39
CA GLY A 157 -4.36 8.81 -2.55
C GLY A 157 -5.41 7.77 -2.96
N LEU A 158 -4.95 6.65 -3.52
CA LEU A 158 -5.80 5.52 -3.87
C LEU A 158 -6.48 4.89 -2.65
N TYR A 159 -5.79 4.86 -1.51
CA TYR A 159 -6.28 4.40 -0.22
C TYR A 159 -6.19 5.54 0.80
N PRO A 160 -7.05 5.57 1.82
CA PRO A 160 -6.87 6.51 2.91
C PRO A 160 -5.59 6.18 3.69
N ALA A 161 -4.73 7.19 3.87
CA ALA A 161 -3.56 7.07 4.72
C ALA A 161 -3.97 7.24 6.19
N MET A 162 -4.29 6.12 6.86
CA MET A 162 -4.69 6.13 8.26
C MET A 162 -3.46 6.18 9.18
N LEU A 163 -3.45 7.10 10.14
CA LEU A 163 -2.38 7.24 11.13
C LEU A 163 -2.79 6.63 12.46
N ALA A 164 -2.02 5.65 12.92
CA ALA A 164 -2.19 4.93 14.17
C ALA A 164 -2.13 5.87 15.39
N GLY A 165 -2.62 5.37 16.53
CA GLY A 165 -2.53 6.09 17.80
C GLY A 165 -1.07 6.22 18.24
N LEU A 166 -0.74 7.29 18.97
CA LEU A 166 0.61 7.55 19.44
C LEU A 166 0.70 7.39 20.96
N PRO A 167 1.65 6.56 21.49
CA PRO A 167 2.59 5.68 20.76
C PRO A 167 1.86 4.55 20.00
N THR A 168 2.48 4.02 18.93
CA THR A 168 1.92 2.99 18.02
C THR A 168 1.89 1.60 18.65
N VAL A 169 1.16 1.48 19.75
CA VAL A 169 0.95 0.24 20.49
C VAL A 169 -0.50 -0.18 20.48
N THR A 170 -0.72 -1.48 20.48
CA THR A 170 -2.02 -2.15 20.43
C THR A 170 -3.05 -1.51 21.37
N GLU A 171 -2.71 -1.31 22.65
CA GLU A 171 -3.67 -0.79 23.63
C GLU A 171 -4.11 0.64 23.33
N VAL A 172 -3.21 1.48 22.80
CA VAL A 172 -3.51 2.88 22.47
C VAL A 172 -4.34 2.95 21.19
N SER A 173 -3.85 2.31 20.13
CA SER A 173 -4.48 2.35 18.82
C SER A 173 -5.86 1.68 18.79
N ARG A 174 -6.03 0.51 19.42
CA ARG A 174 -7.34 -0.17 19.49
C ARG A 174 -8.34 0.58 20.33
N SER A 175 -7.91 1.10 21.50
CA SER A 175 -8.77 1.95 22.32
C SER A 175 -9.25 3.16 21.52
N ALA A 176 -8.37 3.76 20.70
CA ALA A 176 -8.72 4.89 19.84
C ALA A 176 -9.69 4.50 18.73
N PHE A 177 -9.43 3.39 18.02
CA PHE A 177 -10.29 2.90 16.93
C PHE A 177 -11.69 2.54 17.43
N PHE A 178 -11.79 1.68 18.45
CA PHE A 178 -13.09 1.21 18.96
C PHE A 178 -13.78 2.21 19.87
N GLY A 179 -13.05 3.18 20.44
CA GLY A 179 -13.61 4.26 21.26
C GLY A 179 -13.97 5.54 20.49
N GLY A 180 -13.47 5.70 19.26
CA GLY A 180 -13.71 6.89 18.44
C GLY A 180 -12.99 8.16 18.93
N ALA A 181 -12.05 8.00 19.86
CA ALA A 181 -11.29 9.09 20.48
C ALA A 181 -10.01 8.54 21.11
N MET A 182 -8.91 9.31 21.05
CA MET A 182 -7.68 8.92 21.74
C MET A 182 -7.91 8.76 23.25
N PRO A 183 -7.34 7.72 23.88
CA PRO A 183 -7.45 7.55 25.32
C PRO A 183 -6.83 8.73 26.07
N GLU A 184 -7.42 9.11 27.20
CA GLU A 184 -6.90 10.19 28.02
C GLU A 184 -5.50 9.83 28.58
N PRO A 185 -4.54 10.77 28.59
CA PRO A 185 -3.25 10.55 29.22
C PRO A 185 -3.39 10.09 30.68
N GLY A 186 -2.56 9.12 31.07
CA GLY A 186 -2.57 8.52 32.41
C GLY A 186 -3.70 7.51 32.68
N LYS A 187 -4.63 7.30 31.73
CA LYS A 187 -5.64 6.25 31.83
C LYS A 187 -4.98 4.87 31.70
N ARG A 188 -5.34 3.94 32.59
CA ARG A 188 -4.97 2.53 32.42
C ARG A 188 -5.72 1.95 31.23
N LEU A 189 -4.98 1.49 30.23
CA LEU A 189 -5.52 0.86 29.02
C LEU A 189 -5.66 -0.65 29.23
N ASP A 190 -6.71 -1.22 28.64
CA ASP A 190 -7.05 -2.63 28.74
C ASP A 190 -7.89 -3.01 27.52
N THR A 191 -7.30 -3.80 26.61
CA THR A 191 -7.96 -4.22 25.35
C THR A 191 -9.14 -5.15 25.60
N GLN A 192 -9.29 -5.74 26.79
CA GLN A 192 -10.49 -6.49 27.16
C GLN A 192 -11.74 -5.60 27.27
N LYS A 193 -11.56 -4.28 27.36
CA LYS A 193 -12.64 -3.28 27.39
C LYS A 193 -12.99 -2.71 26.01
N ASP A 194 -12.31 -3.14 24.96
CA ASP A 194 -12.64 -2.71 23.59
C ASP A 194 -14.11 -2.97 23.22
N PRO A 195 -14.77 -4.09 23.63
CA PRO A 195 -16.19 -4.30 23.38
C PRO A 195 -17.10 -3.27 24.04
N ASP A 196 -16.76 -2.82 25.26
CA ASP A 196 -17.50 -1.77 25.96
C ASP A 196 -17.34 -0.42 25.24
N LEU A 197 -16.12 -0.11 24.79
CA LEU A 197 -15.84 1.08 23.98
C LEU A 197 -16.63 1.06 22.67
N TRP A 198 -16.63 -0.08 21.98
CA TRP A 198 -17.35 -0.26 20.72
C TRP A 198 -18.87 -0.15 20.88
N ALA A 199 -19.42 -0.77 21.93
CA ALA A 199 -20.85 -0.68 22.25
C ALA A 199 -21.30 0.76 22.53
N ALA A 200 -20.40 1.61 23.04
CA ALA A 200 -20.63 3.03 23.32
C ALA A 200 -20.15 3.98 22.20
N HIS A 201 -19.60 3.47 21.10
CA HIS A 201 -18.99 4.28 20.06
C HIS A 201 -20.04 5.16 19.36
N ARG A 202 -19.85 6.48 19.42
CA ARG A 202 -20.86 7.47 19.01
C ARG A 202 -21.31 7.35 17.56
N SER A 203 -20.41 6.97 16.65
CA SER A 203 -20.73 6.79 15.23
C SER A 203 -21.16 5.36 14.87
N ALA A 204 -20.97 4.39 15.76
CA ALA A 204 -21.35 2.99 15.50
C ALA A 204 -22.75 2.68 16.08
N LEU A 205 -23.07 3.27 17.24
CA LEU A 205 -24.34 3.09 17.92
C LEU A 205 -25.57 3.43 17.05
N PRO A 206 -25.58 4.50 16.22
CA PRO A 206 -26.72 4.80 15.34
C PRO A 206 -26.89 3.82 14.16
N LEU A 207 -25.89 2.97 13.90
CA LEU A 207 -25.87 2.04 12.76
C LEU A 207 -26.49 0.67 13.08
N VAL A 208 -26.86 0.45 14.34
CA VAL A 208 -27.56 -0.75 14.82
C VAL A 208 -28.98 -0.41 15.28
N PRO A 209 -29.91 -1.39 15.32
CA PRO A 209 -31.25 -1.16 15.85
C PRO A 209 -31.25 -0.56 17.26
N ALA A 210 -32.23 0.28 17.59
CA ALA A 210 -32.26 1.04 18.85
C ALA A 210 -32.23 0.19 20.14
N HIS A 211 -32.68 -1.06 20.06
CA HIS A 211 -32.69 -2.03 21.16
C HIS A 211 -31.41 -2.88 21.25
N ASP A 212 -30.42 -2.63 20.39
CA ASP A 212 -29.20 -3.41 20.26
C ASP A 212 -27.95 -2.54 20.48
N ARG A 213 -26.77 -3.15 20.44
CA ARG A 213 -25.48 -2.47 20.53
C ARG A 213 -24.52 -2.99 19.46
N PRO A 214 -23.57 -2.17 18.96
CA PRO A 214 -22.48 -2.64 18.12
C PRO A 214 -21.74 -3.79 18.80
N ARG A 215 -21.59 -4.91 18.09
CA ARG A 215 -20.89 -6.09 18.59
C ARG A 215 -19.46 -6.14 18.07
N LEU A 216 -18.53 -6.39 18.98
CA LEU A 216 -17.11 -6.62 18.71
C LEU A 216 -16.73 -7.96 19.34
N LEU A 217 -16.16 -8.86 18.54
CA LEU A 217 -15.58 -10.11 19.03
C LEU A 217 -14.06 -9.99 19.12
N LEU A 218 -13.53 -10.23 20.32
CA LEU A 218 -12.09 -10.36 20.54
C LEU A 218 -11.63 -11.79 20.28
N ARG A 219 -10.32 -12.05 20.39
CA ARG A 219 -9.72 -13.38 20.16
C ARG A 219 -10.48 -14.53 20.82
N ALA A 220 -10.82 -14.41 22.11
CA ALA A 220 -11.42 -15.50 22.88
C ALA A 220 -12.81 -15.93 22.38
N GLU A 221 -13.58 -14.98 21.86
CA GLU A 221 -14.94 -15.21 21.37
C GLU A 221 -14.98 -15.37 19.85
N GLY A 222 -14.11 -14.67 19.12
CA GLY A 222 -14.09 -14.65 17.66
C GLY A 222 -13.33 -15.82 17.03
N HIS A 223 -12.53 -16.55 17.80
CA HIS A 223 -11.64 -17.59 17.28
C HIS A 223 -11.71 -18.87 18.11
N THR A 224 -11.54 -20.00 17.44
CA THR A 224 -11.34 -21.29 18.09
C THR A 224 -9.92 -21.40 18.65
N LYS A 225 -9.69 -22.39 19.54
CA LYS A 225 -8.33 -22.71 20.02
C LYS A 225 -7.35 -23.09 18.89
N ALA A 226 -7.87 -23.58 17.75
CA ALA A 226 -7.07 -23.93 16.58
C ALA A 226 -6.73 -22.72 15.68
N GLY A 227 -7.34 -21.56 15.94
CA GLY A 227 -7.13 -20.30 15.21
C GLY A 227 -8.13 -20.02 14.09
N GLY A 228 -9.03 -20.94 13.77
CA GLY A 228 -10.16 -20.69 12.84
C GLY A 228 -11.23 -19.78 13.45
N ALA A 229 -12.17 -19.29 12.65
CA ALA A 229 -13.29 -18.49 13.10
C ALA A 229 -14.20 -19.30 14.03
N SER A 230 -14.71 -18.68 15.09
CA SER A 230 -15.64 -19.37 15.99
C SER A 230 -17.05 -19.45 15.39
N PRO A 231 -17.89 -20.41 15.85
CA PRO A 231 -19.30 -20.43 15.48
C PRO A 231 -20.04 -19.13 15.85
N GLU A 232 -19.67 -18.49 16.96
CA GLU A 232 -20.21 -17.18 17.38
C GLU A 232 -19.88 -16.10 16.34
N ALA A 233 -18.63 -16.06 15.85
CA ALA A 233 -18.23 -15.11 14.82
C ALA A 233 -18.96 -15.33 13.50
N LEU A 234 -19.04 -16.57 13.04
CA LEU A 234 -19.74 -16.90 11.80
C LEU A 234 -21.23 -16.60 11.90
N SER A 235 -21.87 -16.94 13.02
CA SER A 235 -23.27 -16.60 13.31
C SER A 235 -23.52 -15.09 13.31
N LEU A 236 -22.64 -14.33 13.97
CA LEU A 236 -22.74 -12.87 14.03
C LEU A 236 -22.57 -12.23 12.65
N VAL A 237 -21.65 -12.73 11.83
CA VAL A 237 -21.48 -12.29 10.43
C VAL A 237 -22.68 -12.70 9.57
N ALA A 238 -23.31 -13.86 9.81
CA ALA A 238 -24.49 -14.30 9.09
C ALA A 238 -25.76 -13.47 9.39
N ASP A 239 -25.83 -12.84 10.58
CA ASP A 239 -27.03 -12.18 11.09
C ASP A 239 -27.50 -11.02 10.19
N PRO A 240 -28.66 -11.14 9.52
CA PRO A 240 -29.14 -10.14 8.60
C PRO A 240 -29.64 -8.85 9.27
N GLU A 241 -29.99 -8.91 10.55
CA GLU A 241 -30.46 -7.74 11.31
C GLU A 241 -29.31 -6.82 11.71
N ARG A 242 -28.07 -7.33 11.68
CA ARG A 242 -26.86 -6.61 12.06
C ARG A 242 -26.14 -6.08 10.84
N ARG A 243 -26.30 -4.78 10.56
CA ARG A 243 -25.58 -4.11 9.46
C ARG A 243 -24.09 -3.90 9.73
N LEU A 244 -23.68 -3.86 10.99
CA LEU A 244 -22.30 -3.63 11.42
C LEU A 244 -21.85 -4.72 12.40
N VAL A 245 -20.76 -5.40 12.07
CA VAL A 245 -20.12 -6.41 12.91
C VAL A 245 -18.63 -6.13 12.93
N ALA A 246 -17.97 -6.27 14.09
CA ALA A 246 -16.52 -6.12 14.21
C ALA A 246 -15.87 -7.37 14.80
N VAL A 247 -14.71 -7.75 14.26
CA VAL A 247 -13.88 -8.86 14.77
C VAL A 247 -12.42 -8.42 14.77
N VAL A 248 -11.73 -8.72 15.87
CA VAL A 248 -10.28 -8.48 16.00
C VAL A 248 -9.52 -9.76 15.71
N VAL A 249 -8.53 -9.68 14.82
CA VAL A 249 -7.71 -10.80 14.35
C VAL A 249 -6.23 -10.54 14.70
N ASN A 250 -5.70 -11.28 15.66
CA ASN A 250 -4.33 -11.08 16.19
C ASN A 250 -3.23 -11.86 15.46
N ALA A 251 -3.53 -12.48 14.32
CA ALA A 251 -2.63 -13.44 13.68
C ALA A 251 -1.27 -12.84 13.27
N ILE A 252 -1.25 -11.56 12.87
CA ILE A 252 -0.03 -10.89 12.42
C ILE A 252 0.87 -10.56 13.61
N ASP A 253 0.38 -9.85 14.63
CA ASP A 253 1.18 -9.58 15.84
C ASP A 253 1.67 -10.86 16.55
N ASP A 254 0.84 -11.90 16.65
CA ASP A 254 1.26 -13.19 17.22
C ASP A 254 2.42 -13.81 16.43
N SER A 255 2.43 -13.65 15.11
CA SER A 255 3.52 -14.14 14.26
C SER A 255 4.81 -13.34 14.45
N LEU A 256 4.73 -12.06 14.84
CA LEU A 256 5.92 -11.26 15.17
C LEU A 256 6.62 -11.82 16.41
N LYS A 257 5.91 -12.50 17.31
CA LYS A 257 6.51 -13.18 18.46
C LYS A 257 7.12 -14.53 18.10
N ALA A 258 6.91 -15.03 16.88
CA ALA A 258 7.43 -16.32 16.43
C ALA A 258 8.91 -16.27 16.02
N SER A 259 9.49 -17.45 15.78
CA SER A 259 10.91 -17.62 15.44
C SER A 259 11.31 -16.88 14.16
N HIS A 260 12.45 -16.19 14.22
CA HIS A 260 13.09 -15.52 13.08
C HIS A 260 13.45 -16.46 11.92
N ALA A 261 13.48 -17.77 12.15
CA ALA A 261 13.80 -18.76 11.12
C ALA A 261 12.69 -18.94 10.07
N LEU A 262 11.49 -18.41 10.31
CA LEU A 262 10.34 -18.56 9.42
C LEU A 262 10.05 -17.27 8.65
N ARG A 263 9.91 -17.39 7.33
CA ARG A 263 9.39 -16.34 6.45
C ARG A 263 7.94 -16.67 6.09
N VAL A 264 7.00 -15.86 6.59
CA VAL A 264 5.57 -15.99 6.25
C VAL A 264 5.27 -15.09 5.04
N ARG A 265 4.73 -15.67 3.97
CA ARG A 265 4.07 -14.92 2.89
C ARG A 265 2.62 -14.71 3.32
N TRP A 266 2.16 -13.46 3.34
CA TRP A 266 0.81 -13.14 3.80
C TRP A 266 -0.19 -13.35 2.66
N ALA A 267 -0.91 -14.46 2.74
CA ALA A 267 -2.09 -14.79 1.95
C ALA A 267 -3.28 -14.94 2.90
N ALA A 268 -4.51 -14.95 2.39
CA ALA A 268 -5.70 -15.09 3.22
C ALA A 268 -5.64 -16.36 4.08
N GLU A 269 -5.19 -17.50 3.54
CA GLU A 269 -5.08 -18.76 4.30
C GLU A 269 -3.95 -18.80 5.31
N ALA A 270 -2.98 -17.87 5.24
CA ALA A 270 -1.98 -17.75 6.31
C ALA A 270 -2.65 -17.34 7.63
N ILE A 271 -3.84 -16.72 7.55
CA ILE A 271 -4.67 -16.32 8.69
C ILE A 271 -5.88 -17.26 8.73
N LYS A 272 -5.80 -18.30 9.57
CA LYS A 272 -6.78 -19.42 9.57
C LYS A 272 -8.26 -18.99 9.61
N SER A 273 -8.62 -17.95 10.35
CA SER A 273 -9.99 -17.46 10.46
C SER A 273 -10.43 -16.61 9.28
N LEU A 274 -9.50 -16.02 8.53
CA LEU A 274 -9.82 -15.02 7.50
C LEU A 274 -10.62 -15.61 6.33
N PRO A 275 -10.28 -16.79 5.74
CA PRO A 275 -11.09 -17.38 4.69
C PRO A 275 -12.54 -17.62 5.12
N GLU A 276 -12.76 -18.20 6.31
CA GLU A 276 -14.10 -18.51 6.82
C GLU A 276 -14.93 -17.22 7.05
N LEU A 277 -14.30 -16.17 7.61
CA LEU A 277 -14.95 -14.86 7.79
C LEU A 277 -15.27 -14.17 6.46
N LEU A 278 -14.39 -14.28 5.46
CA LEU A 278 -14.61 -13.72 4.13
C LEU A 278 -15.72 -14.49 3.40
N ASP A 279 -15.69 -15.82 3.38
CA ASP A 279 -16.77 -16.61 2.77
C ASP A 279 -18.13 -16.27 3.40
N GLN A 280 -18.19 -16.16 4.74
CA GLN A 280 -19.42 -15.76 5.42
C GLN A 280 -19.85 -14.32 5.06
N ALA A 281 -18.89 -13.39 4.91
CA ALA A 281 -19.17 -12.03 4.48
C ALA A 281 -19.69 -11.99 3.03
N ARG A 282 -19.12 -12.80 2.13
CA ARG A 282 -19.59 -12.97 0.74
C ARG A 282 -21.03 -13.45 0.74
N ASP A 283 -21.30 -14.57 1.38
CA ASP A 283 -22.58 -15.28 1.34
C ASP A 283 -23.73 -14.42 1.91
N HIS A 284 -23.42 -13.46 2.78
CA HIS A 284 -24.38 -12.55 3.39
C HIS A 284 -24.31 -11.09 2.88
N GLY A 285 -23.66 -10.87 1.72
CA GLY A 285 -23.71 -9.59 1.02
C GLY A 285 -23.00 -8.42 1.72
N ARG A 286 -21.99 -8.72 2.55
CA ARG A 286 -21.23 -7.72 3.31
C ARG A 286 -19.99 -7.25 2.56
N ALA A 287 -19.75 -5.94 2.59
CA ALA A 287 -18.40 -5.42 2.39
C ALA A 287 -17.56 -5.69 3.64
N VAL A 288 -16.25 -5.65 3.49
CA VAL A 288 -15.29 -5.86 4.58
C VAL A 288 -14.38 -4.65 4.70
N LEU A 289 -14.29 -4.05 5.88
CA LEU A 289 -13.26 -3.06 6.19
C LEU A 289 -12.05 -3.79 6.79
N LEU A 290 -10.98 -3.92 6.00
CA LEU A 290 -9.69 -4.40 6.46
C LEU A 290 -8.94 -3.22 7.08
N ALA A 291 -8.86 -3.18 8.41
CA ALA A 291 -8.17 -2.13 9.15
C ALA A 291 -7.03 -2.71 9.99
N SER A 292 -6.03 -1.91 10.29
CA SER A 292 -5.03 -2.22 11.31
C SER A 292 -5.00 -1.14 12.38
N ASP A 293 -4.61 -1.53 13.59
CA ASP A 293 -4.40 -0.60 14.69
C ASP A 293 -3.03 0.09 14.61
N HIS A 294 -2.00 -0.64 14.21
CA HIS A 294 -0.68 -0.12 13.91
C HIS A 294 0.06 -1.09 12.99
N GLY A 295 1.15 -0.63 12.37
CA GLY A 295 2.09 -1.52 11.71
C GLY A 295 3.28 -1.89 12.60
N HIS A 296 4.37 -2.33 11.98
CA HIS A 296 5.59 -2.72 12.69
C HIS A 296 6.82 -2.48 11.81
N VAL A 297 7.98 -2.40 12.46
CA VAL A 297 9.29 -2.56 11.80
C VAL A 297 9.75 -3.99 11.92
N THR A 298 10.45 -4.51 10.92
CA THR A 298 11.01 -5.87 10.97
C THR A 298 12.29 -5.89 11.80
N SER A 299 12.62 -7.04 12.38
CA SER A 299 13.85 -7.19 13.17
C SER A 299 15.14 -7.17 12.33
N ASP A 300 15.04 -7.10 10.99
CA ASP A 300 16.16 -7.34 10.07
C ASP A 300 17.30 -6.31 10.25
N LEU A 301 16.96 -5.08 10.65
CA LEU A 301 17.90 -3.97 10.82
C LEU A 301 18.03 -3.50 12.28
N LEU A 302 17.27 -4.09 13.20
CA LEU A 302 17.15 -3.55 14.55
C LEU A 302 18.43 -3.76 15.36
N THR A 303 18.94 -2.66 15.86
CA THR A 303 20.03 -2.61 16.83
C THR A 303 19.50 -2.11 18.17
N ARG A 304 19.90 -2.79 19.24
CA ARG A 304 19.43 -2.47 20.59
C ARG A 304 20.22 -1.30 21.18
N ARG A 305 19.51 -0.31 21.71
CA ARG A 305 20.03 0.79 22.55
C ARG A 305 19.34 0.79 23.91
N ALA A 306 20.04 1.15 24.99
CA ALA A 306 19.37 1.31 26.28
C ALA A 306 18.46 2.56 26.27
N PRO A 307 17.21 2.48 26.77
CA PRO A 307 16.35 3.66 26.82
C PRO A 307 16.84 4.63 27.91
N ARG A 308 16.72 5.93 27.65
CA ARG A 308 17.00 6.99 28.65
C ARG A 308 16.03 6.96 29.83
N THR A 309 14.82 6.45 29.62
CA THR A 309 13.75 6.35 30.63
C THR A 309 13.08 4.99 30.54
N THR A 310 12.85 4.34 31.67
CA THR A 310 12.16 3.03 31.74
C THR A 310 10.64 3.19 31.77
N GLY A 311 9.90 2.09 31.56
CA GLY A 311 8.42 2.10 31.59
C GLY A 311 7.75 2.35 30.24
N GLY A 312 8.50 2.28 29.15
CA GLY A 312 7.99 2.30 27.77
C GLY A 312 7.95 0.92 27.12
N GLY A 313 7.92 0.92 25.79
CA GLY A 313 7.95 -0.28 24.95
C GLY A 313 9.27 -0.45 24.19
N ALA A 314 9.28 -1.37 23.23
CA ALA A 314 10.47 -1.63 22.43
C ALA A 314 10.91 -0.44 21.56
N ARG A 315 9.98 0.46 21.21
CA ARG A 315 10.27 1.59 20.32
C ARG A 315 9.75 2.95 20.80
N TRP A 316 9.33 3.01 22.06
CA TRP A 316 8.97 4.26 22.72
C TRP A 316 9.37 4.25 24.19
N ARG A 317 9.59 5.44 24.74
CA ARG A 317 9.85 5.65 26.16
C ARG A 317 9.01 6.81 26.69
N PRO A 318 8.66 6.84 27.98
CA PRO A 318 8.07 8.03 28.59
C PRO A 318 9.01 9.22 28.43
N TRP A 319 8.45 10.42 28.29
CA TRP A 319 9.18 11.68 28.32
C TRP A 319 8.81 12.41 29.62
N PRO A 320 9.63 12.32 30.69
CA PRO A 320 9.28 12.88 31.98
C PRO A 320 9.16 14.41 31.97
N SER A 321 10.11 15.11 31.34
CA SER A 321 10.19 16.57 31.30
C SER A 321 10.59 17.08 29.91
N PRO A 322 10.13 18.28 29.47
CA PRO A 322 10.53 18.84 28.18
C PRO A 322 12.05 19.12 28.05
N GLU A 323 12.77 19.20 29.17
CA GLU A 323 14.22 19.38 29.21
C GLU A 323 15.00 18.07 29.05
N ASP A 324 14.35 16.91 29.17
CA ASP A 324 15.01 15.62 29.02
C ASP A 324 15.47 15.42 27.57
N PRO A 325 16.71 14.95 27.35
CA PRO A 325 17.30 14.87 26.02
C PRO A 325 16.54 13.89 25.12
N VAL A 326 16.47 14.24 23.84
CA VAL A 326 15.90 13.48 22.73
C VAL A 326 17.03 13.26 21.72
N ASP A 327 17.26 12.02 21.33
CA ASP A 327 18.32 11.67 20.38
C ASP A 327 17.92 11.99 18.93
N ASP A 328 18.88 12.09 18.01
CA ASP A 328 18.63 12.46 16.60
C ASP A 328 17.72 11.47 15.84
N ASP A 329 17.63 10.23 16.31
CA ASP A 329 16.75 9.17 15.80
C ASP A 329 15.45 9.04 16.62
N GLU A 330 15.14 10.02 17.45
CA GLU A 330 13.94 10.08 18.28
C GLU A 330 13.11 11.33 17.96
N VAL A 331 11.81 11.25 18.23
CA VAL A 331 10.91 12.41 18.25
C VAL A 331 10.12 12.43 19.55
N ALA A 332 9.97 13.61 20.14
CA ALA A 332 9.24 13.80 21.39
C ALA A 332 7.88 14.45 21.13
N LEU A 333 6.84 13.88 21.72
CA LEU A 333 5.47 14.33 21.58
C LEU A 333 4.88 14.61 22.97
N PRO A 334 4.46 15.85 23.27
CA PRO A 334 3.81 16.15 24.54
C PRO A 334 2.45 15.46 24.64
N ALA A 335 2.10 15.03 25.85
CA ALA A 335 0.80 14.47 26.13
C ALA A 335 -0.28 15.53 25.91
N LYS A 336 -1.29 15.20 25.10
CA LYS A 336 -2.38 16.14 24.81
C LYS A 336 -3.69 15.40 24.64
N LYS A 337 -4.70 15.84 25.38
CA LYS A 337 -6.03 15.22 25.37
C LYS A 337 -6.57 15.16 23.95
N GLY A 338 -6.99 13.96 23.55
CA GLY A 338 -7.54 13.70 22.22
C GLY A 338 -6.50 13.53 21.11
N GLN A 339 -5.19 13.59 21.40
CA GLN A 339 -4.14 13.56 20.36
C GLN A 339 -3.03 12.55 20.65
N VAL A 340 -2.38 12.66 21.82
CA VAL A 340 -1.21 11.82 22.17
C VAL A 340 -1.42 11.26 23.58
N TYR A 341 -1.33 9.94 23.70
CA TYR A 341 -1.36 9.26 24.98
C TYR A 341 0.03 9.29 25.63
N ALA A 342 0.06 9.46 26.94
CA ALA A 342 1.26 9.28 27.75
C ALA A 342 0.89 8.57 29.07
N PRO A 343 1.82 7.80 29.65
CA PRO A 343 1.60 7.20 30.97
C PRO A 343 1.48 8.27 32.06
N ARG A 344 0.86 7.88 33.18
CA ARG A 344 0.62 8.80 34.29
C ARG A 344 1.93 9.39 34.81
N GLY A 345 1.99 10.72 34.88
CA GLY A 345 3.14 11.45 35.41
C GLY A 345 4.23 11.78 34.39
N ALA A 346 4.10 11.35 33.12
CA ALA A 346 4.99 11.80 32.05
C ALA A 346 4.47 13.09 31.39
N HIS A 347 5.38 13.98 30.99
CA HIS A 347 5.06 15.13 30.15
C HIS A 347 4.59 14.70 28.75
N GLY A 348 5.12 13.61 28.24
CA GLY A 348 4.78 13.06 26.93
C GLY A 348 5.41 11.69 26.67
N VAL A 349 5.66 11.40 25.40
CA VAL A 349 6.35 10.19 24.95
C VAL A 349 7.45 10.54 23.96
N VAL A 350 8.53 9.77 23.98
CA VAL A 350 9.56 9.80 22.94
C VAL A 350 9.47 8.53 22.11
N LEU A 351 9.38 8.68 20.80
CA LEU A 351 9.22 7.61 19.82
C LEU A 351 10.49 7.48 18.97
N LEU A 352 10.93 6.26 18.67
CA LEU A 352 12.00 6.05 17.70
C LEU A 352 11.51 6.39 16.29
N ALA A 353 12.27 7.20 15.57
CA ALA A 353 11.90 7.80 14.31
C ALA A 353 12.24 6.96 13.08
N ASP A 354 13.02 5.87 13.21
CA ASP A 354 13.47 5.04 12.08
C ASP A 354 13.40 3.52 12.35
N ASP A 355 13.52 2.70 11.30
CA ASP A 355 13.41 1.24 11.34
C ASP A 355 14.67 0.48 11.81
N THR A 356 15.66 1.17 12.39
CA THR A 356 16.99 0.59 12.71
C THR A 356 17.32 0.44 14.18
N THR A 357 16.55 1.07 15.08
CA THR A 357 16.83 1.08 16.53
C THR A 357 15.69 0.45 17.34
N CYS A 358 15.99 -0.18 18.48
CA CYS A 358 14.99 -0.54 19.50
C CYS A 358 15.56 -0.44 20.92
N TYR A 359 14.71 -0.21 21.93
CA TYR A 359 15.09 -0.13 23.34
C TYR A 359 15.14 -1.50 24.05
N ALA A 360 14.22 -2.39 23.69
CA ALA A 360 14.16 -3.75 24.22
C ALA A 360 14.88 -4.74 23.28
N GLY A 361 15.37 -5.87 23.82
CA GLY A 361 16.03 -6.89 23.00
C GLY A 361 15.10 -7.53 21.97
N SER A 362 15.61 -7.78 20.77
CA SER A 362 14.85 -8.36 19.65
C SER A 362 14.78 -9.88 19.75
N THR A 363 13.84 -10.41 20.54
CA THR A 363 13.42 -11.83 20.46
C THR A 363 12.21 -12.03 19.52
N HIS A 364 11.75 -10.95 18.90
CA HIS A 364 10.56 -10.92 18.06
C HIS A 364 10.94 -10.51 16.63
N ALA A 365 10.31 -11.14 15.63
CA ALA A 365 10.48 -10.89 14.21
C ALA A 365 10.06 -9.47 13.76
N GLY A 366 9.36 -8.72 14.62
CA GLY A 366 9.07 -7.31 14.44
C GLY A 366 8.85 -6.58 15.77
N GLN A 367 8.84 -5.25 15.72
CA GLN A 367 8.62 -4.38 16.88
C GLN A 367 7.72 -3.21 16.47
N HIS A 368 7.03 -2.62 17.44
CA HIS A 368 6.14 -1.47 17.23
C HIS A 368 6.26 -0.46 18.39
N GLY A 369 5.55 0.67 18.30
CA GLY A 369 5.51 1.72 19.30
C GLY A 369 6.21 3.02 18.87
N GLY A 370 7.01 3.00 17.80
CA GLY A 370 7.75 4.13 17.25
C GLY A 370 6.94 5.03 16.30
N ALA A 371 7.65 5.87 15.57
CA ALA A 371 7.12 6.89 14.65
C ALA A 371 7.56 6.67 13.18
N SER A 372 8.05 5.48 12.82
CA SER A 372 8.35 5.16 11.42
C SER A 372 7.06 5.08 10.59
N LEU A 373 7.14 5.28 9.26
CA LEU A 373 5.96 5.13 8.40
C LEU A 373 5.36 3.73 8.50
N SER A 374 6.20 2.69 8.65
CA SER A 374 5.73 1.30 8.71
C SER A 374 4.99 0.96 10.00
N GLU A 375 5.11 1.80 11.04
CA GLU A 375 4.37 1.69 12.29
C GLU A 375 3.14 2.60 12.31
N VAL A 376 3.30 3.85 11.87
CA VAL A 376 2.28 4.89 11.99
C VAL A 376 1.23 4.79 10.88
N VAL A 377 1.64 4.56 9.63
CA VAL A 377 0.70 4.49 8.51
C VAL A 377 0.10 3.09 8.48
N ALA A 378 -1.13 2.97 8.98
CA ALA A 378 -1.86 1.73 9.12
C ALA A 378 -2.83 1.53 7.95
N PRO A 379 -3.00 0.29 7.43
CA PRO A 379 -3.99 -0.01 6.40
C PRO A 379 -5.43 0.24 6.88
N CYS A 380 -6.27 0.77 5.99
CA CYS A 380 -7.71 0.96 6.20
C CYS A 380 -8.44 0.88 4.85
N VAL A 381 -8.81 -0.32 4.41
CA VAL A 381 -9.27 -0.58 3.04
C VAL A 381 -10.63 -1.28 3.05
N LEU A 382 -11.62 -0.68 2.40
CA LEU A 382 -12.88 -1.34 2.09
C LEU A 382 -12.69 -2.28 0.92
N VAL A 383 -13.05 -3.55 1.10
CA VAL A 383 -13.06 -4.58 0.05
C VAL A 383 -14.46 -5.19 -0.10
N GLY A 384 -14.78 -5.62 -1.31
CA GLY A 384 -16.00 -6.37 -1.62
C GLY A 384 -15.70 -7.58 -2.49
N HIS A 385 -16.70 -8.45 -2.65
CA HIS A 385 -16.61 -9.65 -3.50
C HIS A 385 -17.39 -9.47 -4.80
N ASP A 386 -16.89 -10.06 -5.89
CA ASP A 386 -17.43 -9.93 -7.24
C ASP A 386 -18.91 -10.36 -7.34
N ASP A 387 -19.29 -11.46 -6.69
CA ASP A 387 -20.69 -11.96 -6.67
C ASP A 387 -21.70 -10.92 -6.15
N ASN A 388 -21.29 -10.16 -5.13
CA ASN A 388 -22.13 -9.11 -4.54
C ASN A 388 -22.12 -7.83 -5.37
N ALA A 389 -21.07 -7.65 -6.18
CA ALA A 389 -20.87 -6.47 -6.98
C ALA A 389 -21.69 -6.54 -8.28
N HIS A 390 -21.77 -7.72 -8.94
CA HIS A 390 -22.55 -7.92 -10.19
C HIS A 390 -24.03 -7.57 -10.09
N GLN A 391 -24.66 -7.82 -8.94
CA GLN A 391 -26.08 -7.48 -8.71
C GLN A 391 -26.30 -6.01 -8.33
N ARG A 392 -25.24 -5.31 -7.89
CA ARG A 392 -25.31 -3.94 -7.33
C ARG A 392 -24.70 -2.85 -8.24
N PHE A 393 -23.92 -3.22 -9.27
CA PHE A 393 -23.19 -2.27 -10.13
C PHE A 393 -24.07 -1.28 -10.87
N GLU A 394 -25.29 -1.66 -11.27
CA GLU A 394 -26.19 -0.74 -11.97
C GLU A 394 -26.71 0.39 -11.07
N HIS A 395 -26.68 0.21 -9.74
CA HIS A 395 -27.35 1.08 -8.77
C HIS A 395 -26.43 1.74 -7.73
N ASP A 396 -25.21 1.22 -7.51
CA ASP A 396 -24.28 1.76 -6.50
C ASP A 396 -22.83 1.80 -6.99
N ARG A 397 -22.40 2.97 -7.50
CA ARG A 397 -21.04 3.20 -8.00
C ARG A 397 -19.97 3.09 -6.90
N GLU A 398 -20.30 3.36 -5.64
CA GLU A 398 -19.33 3.34 -4.55
C GLU A 398 -18.95 1.91 -4.15
N GLN A 399 -19.84 0.94 -4.41
CA GLN A 399 -19.57 -0.49 -4.23
C GLN A 399 -18.89 -1.14 -5.45
N ARG A 400 -18.49 -0.35 -6.46
CA ARG A 400 -17.76 -0.88 -7.60
C ARG A 400 -16.40 -1.42 -7.15
N LEU A 401 -16.01 -2.59 -7.65
CA LEU A 401 -14.69 -3.15 -7.39
C LEU A 401 -13.65 -2.51 -8.30
N ARG A 402 -12.55 -2.08 -7.70
CA ARG A 402 -11.32 -1.72 -8.41
C ARG A 402 -10.22 -2.74 -8.12
N ARG A 403 -9.18 -2.73 -8.94
CA ARG A 403 -8.02 -3.57 -8.64
C ARG A 403 -7.22 -3.01 -7.49
N PRO A 404 -6.51 -3.88 -6.76
CA PRO A 404 -5.25 -3.48 -6.16
C PRO A 404 -4.37 -2.87 -7.25
N VAL A 405 -3.95 -1.62 -7.07
CA VAL A 405 -3.02 -0.95 -7.98
C VAL A 405 -1.62 -1.24 -7.46
N GLU A 406 -0.77 -1.79 -8.31
CA GLU A 406 0.65 -1.99 -8.04
C GLU A 406 1.45 -0.84 -8.68
N PRO A 407 2.57 -0.42 -8.06
CA PRO A 407 3.45 0.55 -8.66
C PRO A 407 3.94 0.12 -10.03
N GLU A 408 4.11 1.10 -10.92
CA GLU A 408 4.61 0.88 -12.28
C GLU A 408 5.96 0.11 -12.30
N TRP A 409 6.81 0.33 -11.29
CA TRP A 409 8.11 -0.33 -11.19
C TRP A 409 8.04 -1.78 -10.68
N TRP A 410 6.92 -2.20 -10.09
CA TRP A 410 6.77 -3.52 -9.46
C TRP A 410 6.96 -4.66 -10.47
N HIS A 411 6.33 -4.56 -11.64
CA HIS A 411 6.41 -5.56 -12.72
C HIS A 411 7.45 -5.25 -13.80
N SER A 412 8.38 -4.32 -13.52
CA SER A 412 9.48 -3.93 -14.40
C SER A 412 9.04 -3.52 -15.82
N MET A 413 8.82 -2.22 -16.02
CA MET A 413 9.03 -1.58 -17.32
C MET A 413 10.53 -1.42 -17.58
N ILE A 414 11.26 -2.53 -17.78
CA ILE A 414 12.61 -2.44 -18.33
C ILE A 414 12.45 -2.39 -19.84
N ARG A 415 12.49 -1.18 -20.40
CA ARG A 415 12.79 -1.02 -21.83
C ARG A 415 14.25 -1.45 -22.01
N PRO A 416 14.59 -2.38 -22.92
CA PRO A 416 15.99 -2.55 -23.30
C PRO A 416 16.52 -1.18 -23.79
N PRO A 417 17.76 -0.80 -23.46
CA PRO A 417 18.40 0.35 -24.09
C PRO A 417 18.25 0.18 -25.61
N ARG A 418 17.77 1.22 -26.30
CA ARG A 418 17.81 1.21 -27.76
C ARG A 418 19.28 1.22 -28.16
N GLU A 419 19.68 0.24 -28.98
CA GLU A 419 21.04 0.15 -29.55
C GLU A 419 21.43 1.45 -30.30
N ASP A 420 20.46 2.28 -30.67
CA ASP A 420 20.67 3.56 -31.37
C ASP A 420 21.19 4.71 -30.48
N GLU A 421 21.04 4.64 -29.14
CA GLU A 421 21.47 5.75 -28.26
C GLU A 421 22.96 5.69 -27.88
N GLU A 422 23.62 4.54 -28.01
CA GLU A 422 25.05 4.40 -27.72
C GLU A 422 25.94 4.90 -28.88
N ALA A 423 25.37 5.07 -30.09
CA ALA A 423 26.07 5.63 -31.24
C ALA A 423 26.16 7.17 -31.23
N ALA A 424 25.38 7.87 -30.40
CA ALA A 424 25.33 9.34 -30.37
C ALA A 424 26.31 10.00 -29.38
N SER A 425 27.06 9.21 -28.59
CA SER A 425 27.93 9.72 -27.52
C SER A 425 29.45 9.59 -27.81
N ALA A 426 29.87 9.43 -29.07
CA ALA A 426 31.28 9.54 -29.41
C ALA A 426 31.65 11.01 -29.70
N PRO A 427 32.51 11.67 -28.90
CA PRO A 427 32.92 13.04 -29.20
C PRO A 427 33.87 13.04 -30.41
N ALA A 428 33.50 13.80 -31.45
CA ALA A 428 34.38 14.05 -32.60
C ALA A 428 35.61 14.88 -32.17
N PRO A 429 36.82 14.60 -32.70
CA PRO A 429 38.04 15.31 -32.33
C PRO A 429 38.01 16.75 -32.90
N THR A 430 38.07 17.74 -32.01
CA THR A 430 38.10 19.17 -32.38
C THR A 430 39.53 19.66 -32.59
N THR A 431 39.76 20.35 -33.72
CA THR A 431 41.00 21.08 -34.04
C THR A 431 40.95 22.47 -33.37
N PRO A 432 42.05 23.01 -32.83
CA PRO A 432 41.99 24.25 -32.04
C PRO A 432 41.93 25.53 -32.92
N PRO A 433 41.16 26.56 -32.54
CA PRO A 433 41.03 27.78 -33.33
C PRO A 433 42.09 28.83 -32.95
N ARG A 434 42.45 29.64 -33.95
CA ARG A 434 43.47 30.70 -33.90
C ARG A 434 42.84 32.02 -33.43
N ARG A 435 43.37 32.62 -32.36
CA ARG A 435 42.93 33.89 -31.75
C ARG A 435 43.13 35.11 -32.66
N LYS A 436 42.19 36.06 -32.61
CA LYS A 436 42.40 37.49 -32.89
C LYS A 436 41.76 38.37 -31.80
N PRO A 437 42.27 39.60 -31.57
CA PRO A 437 42.07 40.35 -30.33
C PRO A 437 40.90 41.34 -30.38
N LYS A 438 40.35 41.62 -29.19
CA LYS A 438 39.32 42.64 -28.87
C LYS A 438 39.93 44.05 -28.79
N PRO A 439 39.10 45.10 -28.93
CA PRO A 439 39.25 46.28 -28.09
C PRO A 439 38.04 46.62 -27.21
N VAL A 440 38.38 47.39 -26.20
CA VAL A 440 37.79 47.80 -24.90
C VAL A 440 36.66 48.84 -25.03
N ASP A 441 35.68 48.83 -24.09
CA ASP A 441 35.20 49.96 -23.22
C ASP A 441 33.76 49.69 -22.72
N ASP A 442 33.22 50.28 -21.65
CA ASP A 442 33.71 50.65 -20.32
C ASP A 442 32.46 50.53 -19.41
N ARG A 443 32.67 50.18 -18.15
CA ARG A 443 31.78 50.45 -16.98
C ARG A 443 30.25 50.51 -17.16
N GLN A 444 29.57 49.45 -16.70
CA GLN A 444 28.38 49.61 -15.84
C GLN A 444 28.18 48.39 -14.93
N LEU A 445 28.13 48.65 -13.63
CA LEU A 445 27.69 47.70 -12.59
C LEU A 445 26.21 47.38 -12.81
N GLY A 446 25.92 46.12 -13.13
CA GLY A 446 24.57 45.58 -13.17
C GLY A 446 24.66 44.06 -13.12
N LEU A 447 24.27 43.45 -12.00
CA LEU A 447 23.99 42.02 -11.91
C LEU A 447 22.81 41.73 -12.85
N PRO A 448 22.93 40.86 -13.87
CA PRO A 448 21.77 40.40 -14.60
C PRO A 448 21.07 39.32 -13.78
N THR A 449 19.93 39.67 -13.19
CA THR A 449 18.89 38.71 -12.81
C THR A 449 18.39 38.06 -14.10
N ILE A 450 18.72 36.80 -14.33
CA ILE A 450 18.05 35.98 -15.35
C ILE A 450 16.68 35.63 -14.76
N PRO A 451 15.56 36.00 -15.40
CA PRO A 451 14.27 35.44 -15.03
C PRO A 451 14.31 33.95 -15.38
N VAL A 452 14.43 33.09 -14.37
CA VAL A 452 14.09 31.68 -14.55
C VAL A 452 12.57 31.64 -14.60
N GLU A 453 12.04 31.61 -15.81
CA GLU A 453 10.66 31.25 -16.06
C GLU A 453 10.42 29.87 -15.42
N PRO A 454 9.40 29.71 -14.55
CA PRO A 454 9.13 28.43 -13.92
C PRO A 454 8.96 27.37 -15.03
N PRO A 455 9.61 26.21 -14.94
CA PRO A 455 9.33 25.15 -15.89
C PRO A 455 7.84 24.85 -15.80
N ALA A 456 7.17 24.88 -16.95
CA ALA A 456 5.79 24.44 -17.04
C ALA A 456 5.67 23.06 -16.36
N PRO A 457 4.63 22.83 -15.56
CA PRO A 457 4.46 21.56 -14.85
C PRO A 457 4.61 20.41 -15.85
N PRO A 458 5.37 19.35 -15.52
CA PRO A 458 5.49 18.22 -16.41
C PRO A 458 4.09 17.68 -16.63
N ALA A 459 3.64 17.72 -17.90
CA ALA A 459 2.43 17.05 -18.29
C ALA A 459 2.54 15.59 -17.82
N PRO A 460 1.45 15.01 -17.26
CA PRO A 460 1.47 13.63 -16.80
C PRO A 460 2.01 12.77 -17.93
N VAL A 461 3.13 12.09 -17.67
CA VAL A 461 3.74 11.18 -18.64
C VAL A 461 2.67 10.11 -18.91
N PRO A 462 2.09 10.06 -20.12
CA PRO A 462 1.09 9.05 -20.41
C PRO A 462 1.77 7.68 -20.28
N ALA A 463 1.02 6.70 -19.77
CA ALA A 463 1.38 5.28 -19.87
C ALA A 463 1.95 5.03 -21.27
N PRO A 464 3.04 4.24 -21.42
CA PRO A 464 3.65 4.03 -22.72
C PRO A 464 2.57 3.56 -23.66
N LYS A 465 2.21 4.43 -24.62
CA LYS A 465 1.28 4.08 -25.67
C LYS A 465 1.90 2.88 -26.36
N SER A 466 1.22 1.73 -26.31
CA SER A 466 1.60 0.60 -27.13
C SER A 466 1.75 1.13 -28.55
N VAL A 467 2.88 0.83 -29.18
CA VAL A 467 3.02 1.15 -30.60
C VAL A 467 2.01 0.24 -31.29
N ALA A 468 0.92 0.82 -31.79
CA ALA A 468 -0.14 0.07 -32.45
C ALA A 468 0.49 -0.81 -33.52
N SER A 469 0.45 -2.12 -33.34
CA SER A 469 1.03 -3.03 -34.33
C SER A 469 0.09 -3.13 -35.53
N PRO A 470 0.59 -3.48 -36.73
CA PRO A 470 -0.24 -3.73 -37.89
C PRO A 470 -1.28 -4.85 -37.68
N PHE A 471 -1.14 -5.66 -36.62
CA PHE A 471 -2.06 -6.73 -36.24
C PHE A 471 -3.51 -6.26 -36.09
N GLY A 472 -3.75 -5.11 -35.44
CA GLY A 472 -5.10 -4.58 -35.23
C GLY A 472 -5.87 -4.28 -36.52
N ALA A 473 -5.16 -4.12 -37.65
CA ALA A 473 -5.71 -3.89 -38.97
C ALA A 473 -5.80 -5.15 -39.86
N SER A 474 -5.44 -6.33 -39.34
CA SER A 474 -5.49 -7.59 -40.11
C SER A 474 -6.91 -7.95 -40.54
N GLU A 475 -7.10 -8.24 -41.82
CA GLU A 475 -8.39 -8.71 -42.37
C GLU A 475 -8.81 -10.04 -41.74
N LEU A 476 -7.85 -10.92 -41.44
CA LEU A 476 -8.11 -12.21 -40.80
C LEU A 476 -8.60 -12.04 -39.36
N LEU A 477 -8.02 -11.11 -38.61
CA LEU A 477 -8.51 -10.75 -37.28
C LEU A 477 -9.94 -10.20 -37.34
N ALA A 478 -10.22 -9.33 -38.31
CA ALA A 478 -11.57 -8.77 -38.51
C ALA A 478 -12.60 -9.86 -38.87
N ALA A 479 -12.21 -10.85 -39.66
CA ALA A 479 -13.07 -11.98 -40.03
C ALA A 479 -13.34 -12.92 -38.84
N ARG A 480 -12.35 -13.19 -37.99
CA ARG A 480 -12.50 -14.07 -36.82
C ARG A 480 -13.17 -13.40 -35.64
N VAL A 481 -13.05 -12.08 -35.49
CA VAL A 481 -13.63 -11.32 -34.39
C VAL A 481 -14.52 -10.19 -34.93
N PRO A 482 -15.78 -10.50 -35.31
CA PRO A 482 -16.70 -9.49 -35.84
C PRO A 482 -17.02 -8.37 -34.85
N ASP A 483 -17.02 -8.67 -33.54
CA ASP A 483 -17.21 -7.69 -32.48
C ASP A 483 -16.02 -6.71 -32.38
N ALA A 484 -16.28 -5.42 -32.58
CA ALA A 484 -15.22 -4.41 -32.61
C ALA A 484 -14.56 -4.19 -31.24
N GLY A 485 -15.30 -4.34 -30.14
CA GLY A 485 -14.78 -4.16 -28.78
C GLY A 485 -13.83 -5.28 -28.39
N LEU A 486 -14.22 -6.53 -28.63
CA LEU A 486 -13.36 -7.70 -28.42
C LEU A 486 -12.13 -7.65 -29.33
N ARG A 487 -12.29 -7.23 -30.60
CA ARG A 487 -11.17 -7.09 -31.53
C ARG A 487 -10.14 -6.09 -31.03
N GLN A 488 -10.59 -4.95 -30.52
CA GLN A 488 -9.71 -3.94 -29.92
C GLN A 488 -8.97 -4.50 -28.71
N GLN A 489 -9.67 -5.23 -27.82
CA GLN A 489 -9.04 -5.87 -26.65
C GLN A 489 -7.95 -6.88 -27.05
N VAL A 490 -8.20 -7.70 -28.08
CA VAL A 490 -7.21 -8.67 -28.58
C VAL A 490 -6.00 -7.94 -29.18
N ALA A 491 -6.23 -6.86 -29.95
CA ALA A 491 -5.14 -6.06 -30.52
C ALA A 491 -4.28 -5.40 -29.44
N GLU A 492 -4.90 -4.76 -28.44
CA GLU A 492 -4.19 -4.14 -27.30
C GLU A 492 -3.35 -5.17 -26.52
N ALA A 493 -3.89 -6.38 -26.32
CA ALA A 493 -3.17 -7.48 -25.68
C ALA A 493 -1.94 -7.94 -26.47
N VAL A 494 -2.08 -8.09 -27.79
CA VAL A 494 -0.98 -8.49 -28.68
C VAL A 494 0.08 -7.40 -28.75
N ASP A 495 -0.30 -6.13 -28.89
CA ASP A 495 0.62 -4.99 -28.92
C ASP A 495 1.43 -4.90 -27.62
N LEU A 496 0.78 -5.12 -26.48
CA LEU A 496 1.43 -5.18 -25.18
C LEU A 496 2.49 -6.28 -25.14
N LEU A 497 2.14 -7.51 -25.56
CA LEU A 497 3.07 -8.64 -25.57
C LEU A 497 4.25 -8.38 -26.53
N ILE A 498 4.00 -7.81 -27.71
CA ILE A 498 5.05 -7.42 -28.67
C ILE A 498 5.98 -6.38 -28.04
N SER A 499 5.45 -5.38 -27.34
CA SER A 499 6.25 -4.35 -26.67
C SER A 499 7.20 -4.92 -25.58
N ARG A 500 6.92 -6.13 -25.11
CA ARG A 500 7.71 -6.88 -24.12
C ARG A 500 8.53 -8.02 -24.72
N GLY A 501 8.71 -8.05 -26.04
CA GLY A 501 9.51 -9.08 -26.73
C GLY A 501 8.80 -10.44 -26.84
N GLY A 502 7.49 -10.48 -26.60
CA GLY A 502 6.65 -11.68 -26.73
C GLY A 502 6.53 -12.54 -25.48
N VAL A 503 7.10 -12.15 -24.34
CA VAL A 503 6.98 -12.92 -23.09
C VAL A 503 6.64 -12.00 -21.91
N MET A 504 5.63 -12.37 -21.13
CA MET A 504 5.18 -11.59 -19.96
C MET A 504 4.58 -12.52 -18.89
N SER A 505 4.71 -12.19 -17.60
CA SER A 505 3.98 -12.93 -16.57
C SER A 505 2.48 -12.66 -16.64
N THR A 506 1.64 -13.60 -16.18
CA THR A 506 0.19 -13.39 -16.11
C THR A 506 -0.17 -12.18 -15.24
N GLU A 507 0.56 -11.96 -14.14
CA GLU A 507 0.35 -10.81 -13.24
C GLU A 507 0.67 -9.49 -13.94
N ALA A 508 1.81 -9.38 -14.64
CA ALA A 508 2.19 -8.16 -15.34
C ALA A 508 1.25 -7.86 -16.51
N PHE A 509 0.77 -8.90 -17.22
CA PHE A 509 -0.23 -8.77 -18.27
C PHE A 509 -1.59 -8.29 -17.71
N ALA A 510 -2.00 -8.81 -16.55
CA ALA A 510 -3.20 -8.37 -15.84
C ALA A 510 -3.14 -6.90 -15.46
N ALA A 511 -2.02 -6.49 -14.87
CA ALA A 511 -1.78 -5.12 -14.43
C ALA A 511 -1.80 -4.15 -15.63
N ALA A 512 -1.11 -4.49 -16.72
CA ALA A 512 -0.97 -3.62 -17.89
C ALA A 512 -2.27 -3.43 -18.69
N LEU A 513 -3.10 -4.46 -18.84
CA LEU A 513 -4.40 -4.36 -19.52
C LEU A 513 -5.53 -3.91 -18.61
N GLY A 514 -5.26 -3.77 -17.30
CA GLY A 514 -6.33 -3.68 -16.34
C GLY A 514 -7.30 -4.85 -16.51
N LEU A 515 -6.83 -6.12 -16.37
CA LEU A 515 -7.61 -7.37 -16.15
C LEU A 515 -7.50 -7.95 -14.71
N ARG A 516 -8.60 -8.42 -14.08
CA ARG A 516 -8.58 -8.91 -12.69
C ARG A 516 -7.73 -10.17 -12.65
N SER A 517 -6.90 -10.36 -11.64
CA SER A 517 -5.85 -11.38 -11.67
C SER A 517 -6.42 -12.80 -11.84
N PHE A 518 -7.54 -13.11 -11.18
CA PHE A 518 -8.23 -14.40 -11.33
C PHE A 518 -8.87 -14.64 -12.71
N ARG A 519 -9.15 -13.58 -13.47
CA ARG A 519 -9.78 -13.67 -14.81
C ARG A 519 -8.76 -13.86 -15.94
N VAL A 520 -7.48 -13.56 -15.69
CA VAL A 520 -6.43 -13.54 -16.72
C VAL A 520 -6.37 -14.84 -17.51
N ASN A 521 -6.41 -15.99 -16.83
CA ASN A 521 -6.35 -17.28 -17.50
C ASN A 521 -7.50 -17.47 -18.49
N GLY A 522 -8.73 -17.05 -18.13
CA GLY A 522 -9.88 -17.11 -19.02
C GLY A 522 -9.73 -16.18 -20.23
N TYR A 523 -9.22 -14.97 -20.03
CA TYR A 523 -8.92 -14.03 -21.13
C TYR A 523 -7.86 -14.58 -22.07
N VAL A 524 -6.76 -15.12 -21.54
CA VAL A 524 -5.69 -15.71 -22.34
C VAL A 524 -6.19 -16.93 -23.11
N SER A 525 -7.00 -17.79 -22.50
CA SER A 525 -7.63 -18.91 -23.21
C SER A 525 -8.52 -18.44 -24.36
N ALA A 526 -9.38 -17.43 -24.14
CA ALA A 526 -10.22 -16.86 -25.19
C ALA A 526 -9.39 -16.24 -26.32
N PHE A 527 -8.29 -15.54 -26.00
CA PHE A 527 -7.38 -14.99 -27.00
C PHE A 527 -6.64 -16.09 -27.76
N SER A 528 -6.25 -17.18 -27.10
CA SER A 528 -5.64 -18.34 -27.74
C SER A 528 -6.58 -19.01 -28.74
N GLU A 529 -7.89 -19.09 -28.48
CA GLU A 529 -8.88 -19.61 -29.45
C GLU A 529 -9.00 -18.75 -30.71
N ILE A 530 -8.74 -17.44 -30.57
CA ILE A 530 -8.75 -16.49 -31.69
C ILE A 530 -7.45 -16.56 -32.48
N LEU A 531 -6.31 -16.60 -31.78
CA LEU A 531 -4.97 -16.46 -32.34
C LEU A 531 -4.36 -17.77 -32.85
N ASN A 532 -4.68 -18.91 -32.23
CA ASN A 532 -4.13 -20.20 -32.62
C ASN A 532 -4.94 -20.77 -33.79
N ILE A 533 -4.34 -20.77 -34.98
CA ILE A 533 -4.97 -21.20 -36.24
C ILE A 533 -4.39 -22.55 -36.64
N ASP A 534 -5.24 -23.48 -37.07
CA ASP A 534 -4.86 -24.80 -37.62
C ASP A 534 -3.86 -25.60 -36.75
N GLY A 535 -3.95 -25.43 -35.43
CA GLY A 535 -3.08 -26.11 -34.46
C GLY A 535 -1.72 -25.45 -34.20
N TYR A 536 -1.43 -24.31 -34.84
CA TYR A 536 -0.25 -23.52 -34.53
C TYR A 536 -0.46 -22.68 -33.27
N GLU A 537 0.32 -22.96 -32.21
CA GLU A 537 0.35 -22.13 -30.99
C GLU A 537 1.08 -20.81 -31.28
N VAL A 538 0.30 -19.76 -31.52
CA VAL A 538 0.74 -18.36 -31.60
C VAL A 538 0.79 -17.74 -30.21
N LEU A 539 -0.24 -17.99 -29.40
CA LEU A 539 -0.32 -17.60 -28.00
C LEU A 539 -0.39 -18.85 -27.12
N ARG A 540 0.46 -18.91 -26.10
CA ARG A 540 0.48 -19.99 -25.12
C ARG A 540 0.60 -19.45 -23.70
N LEU A 541 -0.17 -20.05 -22.79
CA LEU A 541 -0.04 -19.87 -21.35
C LEU A 541 0.73 -21.06 -20.76
N ASP A 542 1.90 -20.80 -20.18
CA ASP A 542 2.59 -21.77 -19.33
C ASP A 542 2.08 -21.64 -17.89
N HIS A 543 1.23 -22.57 -17.48
CA HIS A 543 0.67 -22.61 -16.12
C HIS A 543 1.74 -22.86 -15.04
N SER A 544 2.87 -23.48 -15.38
CA SER A 544 3.92 -23.81 -14.41
C SER A 544 4.76 -22.58 -14.05
N SER A 545 5.17 -21.81 -15.06
CA SER A 545 5.94 -20.57 -14.89
C SER A 545 5.06 -19.33 -14.76
N LYS A 546 3.74 -19.46 -14.96
CA LYS A 546 2.75 -18.36 -15.04
C LYS A 546 3.17 -17.30 -16.06
N GLN A 547 3.63 -17.74 -17.22
CA GLN A 547 4.06 -16.87 -18.32
C GLN A 547 3.17 -17.02 -19.54
N ILE A 548 2.94 -15.91 -20.21
CA ILE A 548 2.26 -15.81 -21.49
C ILE A 548 3.35 -15.63 -22.55
N HIS A 549 3.32 -16.49 -23.56
CA HIS A 549 4.26 -16.49 -24.69
C HIS A 549 3.49 -16.19 -25.98
N LEU A 550 3.96 -15.18 -26.70
CA LEU A 550 3.52 -14.81 -28.04
C LEU A 550 4.64 -15.09 -29.04
N ASP A 551 4.40 -16.01 -29.96
CA ASP A 551 5.29 -16.28 -31.09
C ASP A 551 5.07 -15.23 -32.18
N ARG A 552 5.93 -14.21 -32.19
CA ARG A 552 5.84 -13.06 -33.11
C ARG A 552 6.01 -13.46 -34.57
N GLU A 553 6.82 -14.47 -34.86
CA GLU A 553 7.03 -14.93 -36.23
C GLU A 553 5.78 -15.64 -36.76
N LYS A 554 5.18 -16.52 -35.97
CA LYS A 554 3.91 -17.17 -36.35
C LYS A 554 2.77 -16.18 -36.45
N LEU A 555 2.70 -15.20 -35.54
CA LEU A 555 1.69 -14.13 -35.61
C LEU A 555 1.80 -13.38 -36.95
N ALA A 556 3.01 -12.97 -37.33
CA ALA A 556 3.27 -12.26 -38.58
C ALA A 556 2.90 -13.10 -39.81
N GLN A 557 3.26 -14.39 -39.81
CA GLN A 557 2.97 -15.30 -40.91
C GLN A 557 1.48 -15.59 -41.07
N LEU A 558 0.78 -15.91 -39.98
CA LEU A 558 -0.62 -16.35 -40.04
C LEU A 558 -1.60 -15.20 -40.24
N PHE A 559 -1.29 -14.01 -39.70
CA PHE A 559 -2.16 -12.83 -39.83
C PHE A 559 -1.74 -11.88 -40.94
N GLU A 560 -0.71 -12.25 -41.73
CA GLU A 560 -0.16 -11.49 -42.87
C GLU A 560 0.26 -10.06 -42.50
N VAL A 561 0.83 -9.89 -41.30
CA VAL A 561 1.27 -8.59 -40.78
C VAL A 561 2.79 -8.54 -40.60
N LYS A 562 3.40 -7.37 -40.76
CA LYS A 562 4.85 -7.20 -40.52
C LYS A 562 5.15 -7.38 -39.02
N ALA A 563 6.15 -8.21 -38.73
CA ALA A 563 6.60 -8.59 -37.38
C ALA A 563 7.10 -7.41 -36.53
#